data_AF-A0A498L9K2-F1
#
_entry.id   AF-A0A498L9K2-F1
#
_cell.length_a   1.000
_cell.length_b   1.000
_cell.length_c   1.000
_cell.angle_alpha   90.00
_cell.angle_beta   90.00
_cell.angle_gamma   90.00
#
_symmetry.space_group_name_H-M   'P 1'
#
loop_
_entity.id
_entity.type
_entity.pdbx_description
1 polymer ?
#
loop_
_entity_poly.entity_id
_entity_poly.type
_entity_poly.pdbx_seq_one_letter_code
_entity_poly.pdbx_strand_id
1 'polypeptide(L)'
;MRRAAIAFLVAGAFALALVAAPGAGAQLTPDENETVVGAEIGDDVSDRTVETVVAVLETRLDLAGIDGHVATASVGGTQYVAVVTDADRETVTQLLRDQGRVEMVARFPVEANGSTVYREETLLTTDDFVEVGQAQAGRGTIQPHVPITLGASAARNYSQDLQEYGFTGEGIGTCPPDADRNPDEASGHCLYTVDDGEVLYTASMGRQLAQAMRNGEFVANPSFLVTTSNLSAAEQLSVTLRSGAYPVSLSVTDLPTAVESAALSSAENAATGMDRATDGSVAGTGATAAATTTDRSADGTAGPATGAVTETGALGPGFTPLAALLAVALGSSGLLAARLR
;
A
#
# COMPACT_ATOMS: atom_id res chain seq x y z
N MET A 1 -43.99 39.26 63.19
CA MET A 1 -42.85 38.66 63.94
C MET A 1 -41.57 39.36 63.48
N ARG A 2 -40.86 39.99 64.45
CA ARG A 2 -39.41 40.33 64.59
C ARG A 2 -38.54 40.38 63.31
N ARG A 3 -37.60 41.29 63.07
CA ARG A 3 -36.95 42.45 63.74
C ARG A 3 -36.06 43.10 62.65
N ALA A 4 -36.08 44.42 62.49
CA ALA A 4 -34.97 45.36 62.78
C ALA A 4 -33.89 45.55 61.68
N ALA A 5 -33.62 46.84 61.45
CA ALA A 5 -32.65 47.46 60.54
C ALA A 5 -31.17 47.17 60.89
N ILE A 6 -30.26 47.50 59.96
CA ILE A 6 -29.09 48.39 60.16
C ILE A 6 -28.31 48.52 58.85
N ALA A 7 -27.97 49.75 58.49
CA ALA A 7 -27.05 50.13 57.41
C ALA A 7 -25.59 49.99 57.84
N PHE A 8 -24.66 49.72 56.92
CA PHE A 8 -23.32 50.33 56.95
C PHE A 8 -22.65 50.29 55.57
N LEU A 9 -22.21 51.49 55.15
CA LEU A 9 -21.33 51.80 54.04
C LEU A 9 -19.89 51.52 54.49
N VAL A 10 -19.12 50.73 53.74
CA VAL A 10 -17.64 50.76 53.79
C VAL A 10 -17.10 50.58 52.37
N ALA A 11 -16.45 51.64 51.90
CA ALA A 11 -15.58 51.63 50.74
C ALA A 11 -14.29 50.86 51.06
N GLY A 12 -13.87 49.97 50.16
CA GLY A 12 -12.61 49.25 50.26
C GLY A 12 -12.02 49.03 48.88
N ALA A 13 -11.02 49.84 48.54
CA ALA A 13 -10.19 49.65 47.36
C ALA A 13 -9.41 48.33 47.50
N PHE A 14 -9.53 47.42 46.53
CA PHE A 14 -8.65 46.27 46.39
C PHE A 14 -7.87 46.39 45.09
N ALA A 15 -6.56 46.48 45.25
CA ALA A 15 -5.58 46.62 44.20
C ALA A 15 -5.54 45.36 43.30
N LEU A 16 -5.48 45.59 42.00
CA LEU A 16 -5.10 44.59 41.00
C LEU A 16 -3.65 44.17 41.28
N ALA A 17 -3.45 42.93 41.73
CA ALA A 17 -2.16 42.26 41.67
C ALA A 17 -2.15 41.37 40.42
N LEU A 18 -1.48 41.87 39.37
CA LEU A 18 -1.17 41.13 38.17
C LEU A 18 -0.07 40.11 38.50
N VAL A 19 -0.45 38.86 38.79
CA VAL A 19 0.49 37.74 38.88
C VAL A 19 0.66 37.17 37.48
N ALA A 20 1.81 37.45 36.86
CA ALA A 20 2.25 36.79 35.65
C ALA A 20 2.66 35.35 35.97
N ALA A 21 1.90 34.38 35.45
CA ALA A 21 2.33 32.98 35.39
C ALA A 21 3.12 32.77 34.07
N PRO A 22 4.32 32.15 34.12
CA PRO A 22 5.05 31.78 32.91
C PRO A 22 4.50 30.47 32.32
N GLY A 23 4.25 30.49 31.02
CA GLY A 23 4.32 29.32 30.14
C GLY A 23 3.18 28.31 30.24
N ALA A 24 1.97 28.71 29.82
CA ALA A 24 1.07 27.74 29.20
C ALA A 24 1.80 27.22 27.95
N GLY A 25 2.19 25.94 27.96
CA GLY A 25 2.43 25.23 26.73
C GLY A 25 1.16 25.37 25.90
N ALA A 26 1.29 25.90 24.69
CA ALA A 26 0.19 25.90 23.74
C ALA A 26 -0.17 24.43 23.50
N GLN A 27 -1.27 23.96 24.10
CA GLN A 27 -2.06 22.93 23.48
C GLN A 27 -2.57 23.58 22.20
N LEU A 28 -1.86 23.33 21.11
CA LEU A 28 -2.44 23.46 19.80
C LEU A 28 -3.65 22.53 19.83
N THR A 29 -4.84 23.11 19.70
CA THR A 29 -6.04 22.32 19.48
C THR A 29 -5.81 21.60 18.15
N PRO A 30 -5.91 20.26 18.08
CA PRO A 30 -5.89 19.57 16.79
C PRO A 30 -6.93 20.24 15.90
N ASP A 31 -6.59 20.48 14.64
CA ASP A 31 -7.50 21.07 13.67
C ASP A 31 -8.85 20.32 13.77
N GLU A 32 -9.96 21.05 13.94
CA GLU A 32 -11.30 20.49 14.21
C GLU A 32 -11.84 19.56 13.09
N ASN A 33 -11.00 19.24 12.10
CA ASN A 33 -11.29 18.36 10.97
C ASN A 33 -10.45 17.08 10.93
N GLU A 34 -9.55 16.86 11.90
CA GLU A 34 -8.67 15.69 11.91
C GLU A 34 -9.45 14.44 12.34
N THR A 35 -9.49 13.45 11.45
CA THR A 35 -10.16 12.18 11.64
C THR A 35 -9.19 11.15 12.21
N VAL A 36 -9.54 10.59 13.38
CA VAL A 36 -8.85 9.44 13.96
C VAL A 36 -9.70 8.19 13.78
N VAL A 37 -9.15 7.18 13.10
CA VAL A 37 -9.75 5.85 12.97
C VAL A 37 -8.69 4.83 13.32
N GLY A 38 -9.05 3.82 14.11
CA GLY A 38 -8.11 2.76 14.41
C GLY A 38 -8.75 1.39 14.46
N ALA A 39 -7.89 0.40 14.59
CA ALA A 39 -8.26 -0.98 14.68
C ALA A 39 -7.39 -1.71 15.70
N GLU A 40 -7.98 -2.72 16.32
CA GLU A 40 -7.27 -3.70 17.10
C GLU A 40 -6.56 -4.70 16.17
N ILE A 41 -5.28 -4.93 16.42
CA ILE A 41 -4.47 -5.96 15.74
C ILE A 41 -4.59 -7.29 16.50
N GLY A 42 -4.59 -7.22 17.84
CA GLY A 42 -4.79 -8.36 18.75
C GLY A 42 -3.78 -8.43 19.88
N ASP A 43 -3.93 -9.46 20.72
CA ASP A 43 -3.02 -9.76 21.83
C ASP A 43 -1.80 -10.56 21.36
N ASP A 44 -0.65 -10.37 22.03
CA ASP A 44 0.58 -11.16 21.83
C ASP A 44 1.09 -11.24 20.37
N VAL A 45 0.75 -10.26 19.53
CA VAL A 45 1.26 -10.17 18.16
C VAL A 45 2.73 -9.75 18.15
N SER A 46 3.50 -10.30 17.20
CA SER A 46 4.92 -9.97 17.08
C SER A 46 5.13 -8.54 16.56
N ASP A 47 6.23 -7.90 16.94
CA ASP A 47 6.62 -6.58 16.41
C ASP A 47 6.62 -6.58 14.87
N ARG A 48 7.08 -7.68 14.26
CA ARG A 48 7.07 -7.87 12.80
C ARG A 48 5.67 -7.85 12.20
N THR A 49 4.67 -8.40 12.90
CA THR A 49 3.27 -8.36 12.48
C THR A 49 2.76 -6.93 12.46
N VAL A 50 3.05 -6.17 13.53
CA VAL A 50 2.65 -4.76 13.65
C VAL A 50 3.33 -3.90 12.58
N GLU A 51 4.65 -4.08 12.38
CA GLU A 51 5.41 -3.39 11.34
C GLU A 51 4.84 -3.66 9.93
N THR A 52 4.44 -4.90 9.66
CA THR A 52 3.83 -5.26 8.36
C THR A 52 2.47 -4.58 8.19
N VAL A 53 1.65 -4.53 9.25
CA VAL A 53 0.35 -3.81 9.22
C VAL A 53 0.56 -2.33 8.92
N VAL A 54 1.52 -1.68 9.59
CA VAL A 54 1.84 -0.26 9.36
C VAL A 54 2.30 -0.04 7.93
N ALA A 55 3.23 -0.85 7.42
CA ALA A 55 3.74 -0.71 6.05
C ALA A 55 2.65 -0.87 4.98
N VAL A 56 1.71 -1.81 5.16
CA VAL A 56 0.56 -1.98 4.26
C VAL A 56 -0.36 -0.76 4.34
N LEU A 57 -0.68 -0.27 5.55
CA LEU A 57 -1.54 0.91 5.74
C LEU A 57 -0.94 2.17 5.10
N GLU A 58 0.34 2.46 5.36
CA GLU A 58 1.04 3.60 4.76
C GLU A 58 1.01 3.51 3.23
N THR A 59 1.30 2.33 2.68
CA THR A 59 1.25 2.11 1.23
C THR A 59 -0.16 2.36 0.67
N ARG A 60 -1.22 1.97 1.39
CA ARG A 60 -2.61 2.21 0.95
C ARG A 60 -2.99 3.68 1.02
N LEU A 61 -2.58 4.40 2.06
CA LEU A 61 -2.78 5.84 2.19
C LEU A 61 -2.10 6.57 1.03
N ASP A 62 -0.84 6.24 0.74
CA ASP A 62 -0.09 6.80 -0.39
C ASP A 62 -0.77 6.53 -1.74
N LEU A 63 -1.24 5.30 -1.97
CA LEU A 63 -1.93 4.92 -3.21
C LEU A 63 -3.30 5.59 -3.34
N ALA A 64 -3.98 5.88 -2.23
CA ALA A 64 -5.22 6.63 -2.19
C ALA A 64 -5.02 8.15 -2.27
N GLY A 65 -3.77 8.63 -2.20
CA GLY A 65 -3.46 10.06 -2.12
C GLY A 65 -3.98 10.71 -0.84
N ILE A 66 -4.04 9.94 0.25
CA ILE A 66 -4.48 10.38 1.56
C ILE A 66 -3.24 10.71 2.39
N ASP A 67 -3.06 11.99 2.70
CA ASP A 67 -2.06 12.42 3.67
C ASP A 67 -2.52 11.99 5.06
N GLY A 68 -1.73 11.15 5.73
CA GLY A 68 -2.09 10.63 7.04
C GLY A 68 -0.89 10.09 7.81
N HIS A 69 -1.03 10.03 9.13
CA HIS A 69 -0.05 9.47 10.04
C HIS A 69 -0.56 8.16 10.62
N VAL A 70 0.24 7.10 10.50
CA VAL A 70 -0.04 5.80 11.11
C VAL A 70 0.72 5.68 12.43
N ALA A 71 -0.01 5.48 13.51
CA ALA A 71 0.52 5.32 14.86
C ALA A 71 0.16 3.93 15.40
N THR A 72 1.01 3.40 16.27
CA THR A 72 0.75 2.14 16.99
C THR A 72 0.82 2.36 18.49
N ALA A 73 0.02 1.60 19.23
CA ALA A 73 0.01 1.65 20.68
C ALA A 73 -0.37 0.29 21.27
N SER A 74 0.13 0.01 22.47
CA SER A 74 -0.26 -1.17 23.25
C SER A 74 -0.98 -0.76 24.53
N VAL A 75 -2.15 -1.33 24.77
CA VAL A 75 -2.93 -1.12 26.01
C VAL A 75 -3.37 -2.48 26.53
N GLY A 76 -2.94 -2.81 27.76
CA GLY A 76 -3.35 -4.07 28.39
C GLY A 76 -2.80 -5.34 27.74
N GLY A 77 -1.76 -5.26 26.90
CA GLY A 77 -1.22 -6.38 26.14
C GLY A 77 -1.74 -6.47 24.70
N THR A 78 -2.83 -5.76 24.41
CA THR A 78 -3.43 -5.67 23.08
C THR A 78 -2.74 -4.59 22.24
N GLN A 79 -2.42 -4.90 20.99
CA GLN A 79 -1.85 -3.95 20.02
C GLN A 79 -2.93 -3.29 19.17
N TYR A 80 -2.78 -2.00 18.95
CA TYR A 80 -3.66 -1.16 18.15
C TYR A 80 -2.87 -0.42 17.08
N VAL A 81 -3.54 -0.14 15.97
CA VAL A 81 -3.11 0.81 14.95
C VAL A 81 -4.14 1.92 14.82
N ALA A 82 -3.68 3.15 14.67
CA ALA A 82 -4.51 4.33 14.48
C ALA A 82 -4.00 5.13 13.28
N VAL A 83 -4.91 5.60 12.45
CA VAL A 83 -4.67 6.50 11.33
C VAL A 83 -5.25 7.85 11.70
N VAL A 84 -4.42 8.88 11.58
CA VAL A 84 -4.75 10.28 11.81
C VAL A 84 -4.65 11.00 10.48
N THR A 85 -5.75 11.56 9.98
CA THR A 85 -5.82 12.15 8.63
C THR A 85 -7.01 13.10 8.49
N ASP A 86 -6.99 13.99 7.51
CA ASP A 86 -8.15 14.81 7.13
C ASP A 86 -9.19 14.08 6.25
N ALA A 87 -8.90 12.82 5.86
CA ALA A 87 -9.83 12.03 5.06
C ALA A 87 -11.06 11.56 5.84
N ASP A 88 -12.15 11.29 5.11
CA ASP A 88 -13.40 10.81 5.69
C ASP A 88 -13.20 9.49 6.46
N ARG A 89 -13.82 9.41 7.66
CA ARG A 89 -13.75 8.21 8.52
C ARG A 89 -14.16 6.93 7.80
N GLU A 90 -15.15 7.00 6.90
CA GLU A 90 -15.61 5.83 6.14
C GLU A 90 -14.52 5.29 5.21
N THR A 91 -13.82 6.18 4.50
CA THR A 91 -12.69 5.82 3.63
C THR A 91 -11.58 5.12 4.41
N VAL A 92 -11.17 5.69 5.54
CA VAL A 92 -10.10 5.11 6.38
C VAL A 92 -10.57 3.79 7.02
N THR A 93 -11.84 3.70 7.41
CA THR A 93 -12.44 2.46 7.94
C THR A 93 -12.38 1.33 6.92
N GLN A 94 -12.64 1.61 5.63
CA GLN A 94 -12.51 0.62 4.57
C GLN A 94 -11.05 0.16 4.42
N LEU A 95 -10.09 1.09 4.40
CA LEU A 95 -8.66 0.74 4.33
C LEU A 95 -8.20 -0.20 5.46
N LEU A 96 -8.76 -0.05 6.66
CA LEU A 96 -8.47 -0.90 7.81
C LEU A 96 -9.19 -2.26 7.74
N ARG A 97 -10.40 -2.30 7.17
CA ARG A 97 -11.21 -3.54 7.10
C ARG A 97 -10.75 -4.48 6.00
N ASP A 98 -10.37 -3.94 4.86
CA ASP A 98 -9.98 -4.72 3.71
C ASP A 98 -8.68 -5.46 4.07
N GLN A 99 -8.70 -6.78 4.19
CA GLN A 99 -7.48 -7.52 4.49
C GLN A 99 -6.58 -7.54 3.25
N GLY A 100 -7.16 -7.55 2.05
CA GLY A 100 -6.44 -7.52 0.78
C GLY A 100 -5.76 -8.84 0.43
N ARG A 101 -6.32 -9.95 0.92
CA ARG A 101 -5.88 -11.30 0.57
C ARG A 101 -6.48 -11.66 -0.78
N VAL A 102 -5.63 -11.61 -1.81
CA VAL A 102 -6.02 -12.04 -3.15
C VAL A 102 -5.51 -13.44 -3.40
N GLU A 103 -6.41 -14.32 -3.85
CA GLU A 103 -6.13 -15.70 -4.20
C GLU A 103 -6.58 -15.99 -5.64
N MET A 104 -5.80 -16.81 -6.33
CA MET A 104 -6.23 -17.44 -7.58
C MET A 104 -6.64 -18.87 -7.28
N VAL A 105 -7.92 -19.18 -7.40
CA VAL A 105 -8.48 -20.49 -7.07
C VAL A 105 -8.90 -21.22 -8.34
N ALA A 106 -8.46 -22.46 -8.50
CA ALA A 106 -8.93 -23.34 -9.57
C ALA A 106 -10.09 -24.21 -9.09
N ARG A 107 -11.19 -24.20 -9.83
CA ARG A 107 -12.28 -25.17 -9.68
C ARG A 107 -12.39 -26.03 -10.93
N PHE A 108 -12.43 -27.35 -10.77
CA PHE A 108 -12.39 -28.27 -11.89
C PHE A 108 -13.04 -29.62 -11.57
N PRO A 109 -13.57 -30.33 -12.60
CA PRO A 109 -14.18 -31.64 -12.43
C PRO A 109 -13.12 -32.71 -12.15
N VAL A 110 -13.42 -33.62 -11.23
CA VAL A 110 -12.68 -34.85 -10.98
C VAL A 110 -13.65 -36.03 -10.92
N GLU A 111 -13.22 -37.17 -11.45
CA GLU A 111 -14.02 -38.40 -11.43
C GLU A 111 -13.85 -39.11 -10.08
N ALA A 112 -14.95 -39.26 -9.33
CA ALA A 112 -14.98 -39.95 -8.05
C ALA A 112 -16.14 -40.94 -8.01
N ASN A 113 -15.84 -42.23 -7.81
CA ASN A 113 -16.84 -43.31 -7.72
C ASN A 113 -17.82 -43.37 -8.93
N GLY A 114 -17.34 -43.03 -10.14
CA GLY A 114 -18.15 -43.03 -11.36
C GLY A 114 -19.11 -41.84 -11.46
N SER A 115 -18.90 -40.79 -10.67
CA SER A 115 -19.60 -39.51 -10.76
C SER A 115 -18.59 -38.36 -10.82
N THR A 116 -18.92 -37.31 -11.56
CA THR A 116 -18.13 -36.08 -11.58
C THR A 116 -18.42 -35.26 -10.31
N VAL A 117 -17.37 -34.95 -9.55
CA VAL A 117 -17.41 -33.99 -8.44
C VAL A 117 -16.45 -32.85 -8.74
N TYR A 118 -16.64 -31.69 -8.10
CA TYR A 118 -15.77 -30.53 -8.31
C TYR A 118 -14.79 -30.40 -7.15
N ARG A 119 -13.54 -30.12 -7.47
CA ARG A 119 -12.47 -29.82 -6.51
C ARG A 119 -12.05 -28.36 -6.68
N GLU A 120 -11.70 -27.74 -5.55
CA GLU A 120 -11.14 -26.39 -5.50
C GLU A 120 -9.74 -26.44 -4.91
N GLU A 121 -8.81 -25.72 -5.55
CA GLU A 121 -7.41 -25.63 -5.12
C GLU A 121 -6.92 -24.18 -5.25
N THR A 122 -6.35 -23.61 -4.19
CA THR A 122 -5.66 -22.32 -4.27
C THR A 122 -4.35 -22.51 -5.02
N LEU A 123 -4.20 -21.81 -6.14
CA LEU A 123 -3.03 -21.88 -7.01
C LEU A 123 -1.99 -20.81 -6.72
N LEU A 124 -2.43 -19.60 -6.35
CA LEU A 124 -1.58 -18.44 -6.06
C LEU A 124 -2.19 -17.62 -4.94
N THR A 125 -1.33 -16.98 -4.19
CA THR A 125 -1.64 -16.01 -3.13
C THR A 125 -0.91 -14.69 -3.39
N THR A 126 -1.25 -13.63 -2.65
CA THR A 126 -0.60 -12.31 -2.76
C THR A 126 0.93 -12.37 -2.74
N ASP A 127 1.52 -13.27 -1.95
CA ASP A 127 2.97 -13.40 -1.78
C ASP A 127 3.69 -14.00 -3.01
N ASP A 128 2.95 -14.60 -3.94
CA ASP A 128 3.51 -15.22 -5.15
C ASP A 128 3.79 -14.20 -6.26
N PHE A 129 3.25 -12.98 -6.12
CA PHE A 129 3.37 -11.89 -7.09
C PHE A 129 4.65 -11.08 -6.82
N VAL A 130 5.53 -11.00 -7.82
CA VAL A 130 6.78 -10.21 -7.71
C VAL A 130 6.67 -8.85 -8.37
N GLU A 131 5.80 -8.72 -9.37
CA GLU A 131 5.51 -7.46 -10.02
C GLU A 131 4.02 -7.38 -10.32
N VAL A 132 3.41 -6.26 -9.94
CA VAL A 132 2.01 -5.96 -10.20
C VAL A 132 1.95 -4.65 -10.94
N GLY A 133 1.47 -4.71 -12.18
CA GLY A 133 1.28 -3.54 -13.02
C GLY A 133 0.09 -2.68 -12.58
N GLN A 134 -0.01 -1.51 -13.19
CA GLN A 134 -1.21 -0.68 -13.07
C GLN A 134 -2.39 -1.33 -13.79
N ALA A 135 -3.60 -1.05 -13.30
CA ALA A 135 -4.82 -1.39 -14.00
C ALA A 135 -4.84 -0.80 -15.42
N GLN A 136 -5.29 -1.60 -16.38
CA GLN A 136 -5.38 -1.20 -17.77
C GLN A 136 -6.82 -1.31 -18.24
N ALA A 137 -7.29 -0.26 -18.92
CA ALA A 137 -8.55 -0.33 -19.65
C ALA A 137 -8.46 -1.42 -20.73
N GLY A 138 -9.54 -2.20 -20.85
CA GLY A 138 -9.66 -3.20 -21.90
C GLY A 138 -9.53 -2.59 -23.29
N ARG A 139 -8.97 -3.35 -24.24
CA ARG A 139 -8.84 -2.96 -25.64
C ARG A 139 -9.26 -4.09 -26.55
N GLY A 140 -10.15 -3.79 -27.51
CA GLY A 140 -10.67 -4.79 -28.44
C GLY A 140 -11.44 -5.89 -27.69
N THR A 141 -10.91 -7.12 -27.72
CA THR A 141 -11.51 -8.28 -27.05
C THR A 141 -10.97 -8.53 -25.63
N ILE A 142 -10.00 -7.73 -25.18
CA ILE A 142 -9.38 -7.87 -23.85
C ILE A 142 -10.17 -7.03 -22.86
N GLN A 143 -10.65 -7.64 -21.79
CA GLN A 143 -11.34 -6.99 -20.67
C GLN A 143 -10.38 -6.07 -19.90
N PRO A 144 -10.87 -5.15 -19.05
CA PRO A 144 -10.03 -4.48 -18.07
C PRO A 144 -9.23 -5.49 -17.26
N HIS A 145 -7.96 -5.19 -16.99
CA HIS A 145 -7.05 -6.17 -16.41
C HIS A 145 -5.88 -5.54 -15.65
N VAL A 146 -5.24 -6.38 -14.84
CA VAL A 146 -4.00 -6.08 -14.11
C VAL A 146 -2.91 -7.04 -14.62
N PRO A 147 -1.80 -6.54 -15.18
CA PRO A 147 -0.64 -7.37 -15.51
C PRO A 147 0.06 -7.84 -14.24
N ILE A 148 0.36 -9.12 -14.12
CA ILE A 148 1.06 -9.71 -12.98
C ILE A 148 2.24 -10.53 -13.48
N THR A 149 3.36 -10.46 -12.75
CA THR A 149 4.50 -11.36 -12.90
C THR A 149 4.69 -12.18 -11.63
N LEU A 150 4.90 -13.49 -11.79
CA LEU A 150 5.10 -14.42 -10.68
C LEU A 150 6.57 -14.64 -10.34
N GLY A 151 6.82 -14.96 -9.07
CA GLY A 151 8.10 -15.52 -8.65
C GLY A 151 8.39 -16.83 -9.36
N ALA A 152 9.67 -17.13 -9.61
CA ALA A 152 10.06 -18.30 -10.42
C ALA A 152 9.56 -19.64 -9.87
N SER A 153 9.47 -19.78 -8.54
CA SER A 153 8.92 -20.98 -7.90
C SER A 153 7.41 -21.07 -8.05
N ALA A 154 6.69 -19.98 -7.78
CA ALA A 154 5.25 -19.89 -7.97
C ALA A 154 4.86 -20.16 -9.44
N ALA A 155 5.59 -19.61 -10.40
CA ALA A 155 5.35 -19.83 -11.82
C ALA A 155 5.45 -21.31 -12.25
N ARG A 156 6.41 -22.05 -11.67
CA ARG A 156 6.56 -23.49 -11.93
C ARG A 156 5.39 -24.27 -11.36
N ASN A 157 5.04 -24.03 -10.09
CA ASN A 157 3.94 -24.71 -9.42
C ASN A 157 2.61 -24.41 -10.15
N TYR A 158 2.33 -23.13 -10.40
CA TYR A 158 1.14 -22.68 -11.13
C TYR A 158 0.98 -23.36 -12.50
N SER A 159 2.07 -23.39 -13.29
CA SER A 159 2.06 -24.04 -14.60
C SER A 159 1.88 -25.56 -14.50
N GLN A 160 2.48 -26.21 -13.50
CA GLN A 160 2.36 -27.65 -13.28
C GLN A 160 0.94 -28.02 -12.84
N ASP A 161 0.40 -27.31 -11.85
CA ASP A 161 -0.93 -27.57 -11.29
C ASP A 161 -2.00 -27.40 -12.36
N LEU A 162 -1.95 -26.34 -13.17
CA LEU A 162 -2.88 -26.14 -14.27
C LEU A 162 -2.77 -27.20 -15.38
N GLN A 163 -1.60 -27.79 -15.58
CA GLN A 163 -1.44 -28.91 -16.49
C GLN A 163 -2.01 -30.20 -15.90
N GLU A 164 -1.70 -30.47 -14.64
CA GLU A 164 -2.18 -31.64 -13.91
C GLU A 164 -3.71 -31.64 -13.78
N TYR A 165 -4.29 -30.48 -13.53
CA TYR A 165 -5.73 -30.29 -13.34
C TYR A 165 -6.50 -30.11 -14.66
N GLY A 166 -5.87 -30.35 -15.82
CA GLY A 166 -6.56 -30.38 -17.11
C GLY A 166 -6.89 -29.00 -17.72
N PHE A 167 -6.57 -27.88 -17.06
CA PHE A 167 -6.84 -26.53 -17.58
C PHE A 167 -6.15 -26.25 -18.91
N THR A 168 -4.97 -26.83 -19.13
CA THR A 168 -4.23 -26.67 -20.39
C THR A 168 -4.63 -27.68 -21.47
N GLY A 169 -5.55 -28.60 -21.19
CA GLY A 169 -6.03 -29.61 -22.13
C GLY A 169 -7.50 -29.40 -22.47
N GLU A 170 -8.31 -30.33 -22.01
CA GLU A 170 -9.77 -30.34 -22.10
C GLU A 170 -10.44 -29.16 -21.41
N GLY A 171 -9.80 -28.55 -20.41
CA GLY A 171 -10.36 -27.43 -19.63
C GLY A 171 -10.34 -26.09 -20.36
N ILE A 172 -9.63 -25.96 -21.48
CA ILE A 172 -9.51 -24.71 -22.22
C ILE A 172 -10.90 -24.19 -22.64
N GLY A 173 -11.24 -22.98 -22.20
CA GLY A 173 -12.49 -22.31 -22.60
C GLY A 173 -13.77 -22.96 -22.06
N THR A 174 -13.67 -23.79 -21.01
CA THR A 174 -14.83 -24.53 -20.50
C THR A 174 -15.57 -23.85 -19.35
N CYS A 175 -15.02 -22.77 -18.77
CA CYS A 175 -15.71 -22.05 -17.70
C CYS A 175 -16.95 -21.30 -18.24
N PRO A 176 -18.14 -21.49 -17.64
CA PRO A 176 -19.35 -20.78 -17.98
C PRO A 176 -19.21 -19.27 -17.76
N PRO A 177 -19.88 -18.44 -18.58
CA PRO A 177 -19.78 -16.99 -18.51
C PRO A 177 -20.37 -16.37 -17.23
N ASP A 178 -21.18 -17.12 -16.47
CA ASP A 178 -21.87 -16.70 -15.25
C ASP A 178 -21.37 -17.43 -13.99
N ALA A 179 -20.22 -18.11 -14.08
CA ALA A 179 -19.62 -18.86 -12.99
C ALA A 179 -19.15 -17.98 -11.81
N ASP A 180 -19.01 -16.66 -12.00
CA ASP A 180 -18.78 -15.68 -10.95
C ASP A 180 -20.02 -15.47 -10.06
N ARG A 181 -21.23 -15.60 -10.64
CA ARG A 181 -22.50 -15.38 -9.93
C ARG A 181 -22.99 -16.61 -9.17
N ASN A 182 -22.69 -17.79 -9.73
CA ASN A 182 -23.08 -19.08 -9.15
C ASN A 182 -21.86 -20.03 -9.13
N PRO A 183 -20.82 -19.74 -8.34
CA PRO A 183 -19.58 -20.53 -8.34
C PRO A 183 -19.81 -21.99 -7.96
N ASP A 184 -20.76 -22.26 -7.06
CA ASP A 184 -21.10 -23.63 -6.62
C ASP A 184 -21.76 -24.49 -7.71
N GLU A 185 -22.40 -23.87 -8.69
CA GLU A 185 -23.06 -24.55 -9.81
C GLU A 185 -22.24 -24.52 -11.10
N ALA A 186 -21.09 -23.83 -11.08
CA ALA A 186 -20.21 -23.71 -12.23
C ALA A 186 -19.68 -25.09 -12.64
N SER A 187 -19.88 -25.42 -13.92
CA SER A 187 -19.36 -26.64 -14.53
C SER A 187 -18.07 -26.36 -15.31
N GLY A 188 -17.22 -27.38 -15.54
CA GLY A 188 -15.95 -27.19 -16.27
C GLY A 188 -14.81 -26.62 -15.43
N HIS A 189 -13.81 -26.04 -16.09
CA HIS A 189 -12.57 -25.56 -15.46
C HIS A 189 -12.56 -24.04 -15.34
N CYS A 190 -12.72 -23.54 -14.14
CA CYS A 190 -12.81 -22.11 -13.83
C CYS A 190 -11.62 -21.66 -12.98
N LEU A 191 -11.07 -20.49 -13.32
CA LEU A 191 -10.07 -19.79 -12.53
C LEU A 191 -10.72 -18.57 -11.89
N TYR A 192 -10.82 -18.57 -10.57
CA TYR A 192 -11.39 -17.48 -9.80
C TYR A 192 -10.29 -16.57 -9.29
N THR A 193 -10.53 -15.26 -9.37
CA THR A 193 -9.83 -14.27 -8.57
C THR A 193 -10.71 -13.98 -7.37
N VAL A 194 -10.23 -14.33 -6.19
CA VAL A 194 -10.93 -14.18 -4.91
C VAL A 194 -10.21 -13.09 -4.10
N ASP A 195 -10.96 -12.17 -3.53
CA ASP A 195 -10.46 -11.11 -2.64
C ASP A 195 -11.20 -11.21 -1.32
N ASP A 196 -10.47 -11.46 -0.23
CA ASP A 196 -10.99 -11.65 1.12
C ASP A 196 -12.16 -12.66 1.21
N GLY A 197 -12.11 -13.71 0.38
CA GLY A 197 -13.11 -14.77 0.31
C GLY A 197 -14.28 -14.51 -0.65
N GLU A 198 -14.33 -13.33 -1.27
CA GLU A 198 -15.35 -12.97 -2.26
C GLU A 198 -14.82 -13.13 -3.70
N VAL A 199 -15.62 -13.76 -4.57
CA VAL A 199 -15.24 -13.93 -5.99
C VAL A 199 -15.38 -12.60 -6.73
N LEU A 200 -14.25 -12.01 -7.12
CA LEU A 200 -14.22 -10.77 -7.92
C LEU A 200 -14.46 -11.03 -9.41
N TYR A 201 -13.87 -12.11 -9.92
CA TYR A 201 -13.92 -12.44 -11.34
C TYR A 201 -13.68 -13.94 -11.55
N THR A 202 -14.21 -14.46 -12.66
CA THR A 202 -13.92 -15.82 -13.12
C THR A 202 -13.43 -15.81 -14.57
N ALA A 203 -12.45 -16.66 -14.86
CA ALA A 203 -11.84 -16.78 -16.17
C ALA A 203 -11.80 -18.24 -16.63
N SER A 204 -11.90 -18.42 -17.95
CA SER A 204 -11.45 -19.65 -18.61
C SER A 204 -9.96 -19.58 -18.92
N MET A 205 -9.29 -20.73 -18.91
CA MET A 205 -7.94 -20.84 -19.47
C MET A 205 -7.95 -20.51 -20.98
N GLY A 206 -7.10 -19.56 -21.38
CA GLY A 206 -6.92 -19.17 -22.78
C GLY A 206 -5.98 -20.10 -23.55
N ARG A 207 -6.28 -20.34 -24.84
CA ARG A 207 -5.48 -21.23 -25.72
C ARG A 207 -3.98 -20.89 -25.76
N GLN A 208 -3.65 -19.59 -25.80
CA GLN A 208 -2.27 -19.13 -25.92
C GLN A 208 -1.48 -19.38 -24.63
N LEU A 209 -2.05 -19.01 -23.47
CA LEU A 209 -1.43 -19.25 -22.17
C LEU A 209 -1.27 -20.75 -21.90
N ALA A 210 -2.29 -21.55 -22.20
CA ALA A 210 -2.23 -23.00 -22.08
C ALA A 210 -1.10 -23.60 -22.93
N GLN A 211 -0.90 -23.10 -24.15
CA GLN A 211 0.19 -23.56 -25.02
C GLN A 211 1.56 -23.15 -24.49
N ALA A 212 1.70 -21.91 -24.01
CA ALA A 212 2.94 -21.43 -23.39
C ALA A 212 3.33 -22.26 -22.16
N MET A 213 2.35 -22.65 -21.33
CA MET A 213 2.58 -23.53 -20.18
C MET A 213 3.06 -24.92 -20.59
N ARG A 214 2.37 -25.57 -21.54
CA ARG A 214 2.75 -26.91 -22.06
C ARG A 214 4.14 -26.92 -22.71
N ASN A 215 4.52 -25.83 -23.36
CA ASN A 215 5.83 -25.69 -23.99
C ASN A 215 6.94 -25.29 -22.99
N GLY A 216 6.60 -24.98 -21.74
CA GLY A 216 7.53 -24.47 -20.73
C GLY A 216 7.93 -23.00 -20.90
N GLU A 217 7.35 -22.29 -21.87
CA GLU A 217 7.63 -20.89 -22.19
C GLU A 217 7.15 -19.95 -21.07
N PHE A 218 6.04 -20.29 -20.40
CA PHE A 218 5.50 -19.49 -19.30
C PHE A 218 6.50 -19.36 -18.13
N VAL A 219 7.22 -20.43 -17.79
CA VAL A 219 8.19 -20.39 -16.68
C VAL A 219 9.36 -19.45 -16.98
N ALA A 220 9.72 -19.28 -18.26
CA ALA A 220 10.78 -18.38 -18.70
C ALA A 220 10.35 -16.90 -18.67
N ASN A 221 9.06 -16.62 -18.84
CA ASN A 221 8.48 -15.28 -18.75
C ASN A 221 7.11 -15.36 -18.04
N PRO A 222 7.10 -15.38 -16.69
CA PRO A 222 5.92 -15.78 -15.91
C PRO A 222 4.95 -14.62 -15.70
N SER A 223 4.59 -13.95 -16.78
CA SER A 223 3.66 -12.83 -16.78
C SER A 223 2.34 -13.21 -17.42
N PHE A 224 1.24 -12.78 -16.81
CA PHE A 224 -0.11 -12.96 -17.35
C PHE A 224 -1.02 -11.78 -16.95
N LEU A 225 -2.22 -11.76 -17.52
CA LEU A 225 -3.21 -10.73 -17.25
C LEU A 225 -4.30 -11.32 -16.37
N VAL A 226 -4.58 -10.65 -15.25
CA VAL A 226 -5.78 -10.90 -14.45
C VAL A 226 -6.85 -9.96 -14.92
N THR A 227 -7.87 -10.50 -15.58
CA THR A 227 -9.02 -9.73 -16.05
C THR A 227 -10.02 -9.49 -14.95
N THR A 228 -10.80 -8.42 -15.06
CA THR A 228 -11.91 -8.10 -14.17
C THR A 228 -13.15 -7.68 -14.96
N SER A 229 -14.27 -7.52 -14.26
CA SER A 229 -15.55 -7.15 -14.88
C SER A 229 -15.58 -5.71 -15.40
N ASN A 230 -14.80 -4.80 -14.82
CA ASN A 230 -14.76 -3.38 -15.19
C ASN A 230 -13.45 -2.71 -14.75
N LEU A 231 -13.16 -1.51 -15.26
CA LEU A 231 -11.91 -0.80 -14.94
C LEU A 231 -11.78 -0.47 -13.45
N SER A 232 -12.86 -0.05 -12.79
CA SER A 232 -12.85 0.24 -11.35
C SER A 232 -12.44 -0.99 -10.53
N ALA A 233 -12.92 -2.18 -10.90
CA ALA A 233 -12.52 -3.44 -10.27
C ALA A 233 -11.04 -3.79 -10.55
N ALA A 234 -10.53 -3.48 -11.74
CA ALA A 234 -9.10 -3.65 -12.02
C ALA A 234 -8.22 -2.67 -11.22
N GLU A 235 -8.66 -1.42 -11.06
CA GLU A 235 -7.97 -0.39 -10.27
C GLU A 235 -7.91 -0.80 -8.80
N GLN A 236 -9.05 -1.23 -8.23
CA GLN A 236 -9.11 -1.74 -6.86
C GLN A 236 -8.17 -2.94 -6.69
N LEU A 237 -8.28 -3.95 -7.57
CA LEU A 237 -7.40 -5.12 -7.52
C LEU A 237 -5.91 -4.73 -7.63
N SER A 238 -5.55 -3.81 -8.51
CA SER A 238 -4.16 -3.33 -8.67
C SER A 238 -3.65 -2.66 -7.39
N VAL A 239 -4.46 -1.83 -6.74
CA VAL A 239 -4.12 -1.19 -5.46
C VAL A 239 -3.97 -2.23 -4.36
N THR A 240 -4.91 -3.15 -4.23
CA THR A 240 -4.86 -4.24 -3.23
C THR A 240 -3.59 -5.08 -3.39
N LEU A 241 -3.33 -5.56 -4.61
CA LEU A 241 -2.15 -6.38 -4.90
C LEU A 241 -0.82 -5.65 -4.68
N ARG A 242 -0.76 -4.34 -4.97
CA ARG A 242 0.46 -3.53 -4.78
C ARG A 242 0.70 -3.13 -3.33
N SER A 243 -0.36 -2.94 -2.56
CA SER A 243 -0.25 -2.63 -1.14
C SER A 243 -0.02 -3.86 -0.26
N GLY A 244 -0.36 -5.04 -0.76
CA GLY A 244 -0.24 -6.29 -0.03
C GLY A 244 -1.40 -6.53 0.93
N ALA A 245 -1.32 -7.67 1.62
CA ALA A 245 -2.35 -8.12 2.55
C ALA A 245 -1.95 -7.85 4.00
N TYR A 246 -2.92 -7.56 4.87
CA TYR A 246 -2.65 -7.61 6.30
C TYR A 246 -2.36 -9.05 6.75
N PRO A 247 -1.30 -9.25 7.56
CA PRO A 247 -0.95 -10.57 8.07
C PRO A 247 -2.02 -11.14 9.02
N VAL A 248 -2.86 -10.27 9.59
CA VAL A 248 -3.98 -10.60 10.46
C VAL A 248 -5.18 -9.73 10.10
N SER A 249 -6.40 -10.21 10.39
CA SER A 249 -7.60 -9.38 10.26
C SER A 249 -7.59 -8.29 11.33
N LEU A 250 -7.86 -7.05 10.94
CA LEU A 250 -7.95 -5.92 11.85
C LEU A 250 -9.41 -5.72 12.31
N SER A 251 -9.62 -5.52 13.61
CA SER A 251 -10.95 -5.24 14.15
C SER A 251 -11.13 -3.74 14.33
N VAL A 252 -11.83 -3.09 13.40
CA VAL A 252 -12.14 -1.65 13.51
C VAL A 252 -13.09 -1.43 14.68
N THR A 253 -12.61 -0.72 15.69
CA THR A 253 -13.29 -0.47 16.96
C THR A 253 -13.06 0.97 17.41
N ASP A 254 -13.86 1.45 18.36
CA ASP A 254 -13.52 2.65 19.11
C ASP A 254 -12.20 2.42 19.84
N LEU A 255 -11.26 3.34 19.65
CA LEU A 255 -9.95 3.28 20.29
C LEU A 255 -10.08 3.60 21.79
N PRO A 256 -9.28 2.96 22.66
CA PRO A 256 -9.12 3.45 24.02
C PRO A 256 -8.61 4.91 23.99
N THR A 257 -9.12 5.77 24.87
CA THR A 257 -8.75 7.20 24.92
C THR A 257 -7.24 7.42 25.00
N ALA A 258 -6.51 6.51 25.65
CA ALA A 258 -5.06 6.54 25.72
C ALA A 258 -4.38 6.31 24.35
N VAL A 259 -4.93 5.42 23.51
CA VAL A 259 -4.42 5.16 22.15
C VAL A 259 -4.73 6.36 21.25
N GLU A 260 -5.95 6.88 21.30
CA GLU A 260 -6.36 8.04 20.52
C GLU A 260 -5.49 9.27 20.85
N SER A 261 -5.31 9.57 22.13
CA SER A 261 -4.46 10.69 22.57
C SER A 261 -3.00 10.50 22.15
N ALA A 262 -2.49 9.27 22.21
CA ALA A 262 -1.13 8.96 21.79
C ALA A 262 -0.96 9.15 20.28
N ALA A 263 -1.91 8.70 19.46
CA ALA A 263 -1.88 8.83 18.01
C ALA A 263 -1.92 10.30 17.56
N LEU A 264 -2.78 11.11 18.17
CA LEU A 264 -2.82 12.56 17.92
C LEU A 264 -1.47 13.20 18.27
N SER A 265 -0.94 12.90 19.46
CA SER A 265 0.36 13.45 19.88
C SER A 265 1.52 13.01 18.98
N SER A 266 1.50 11.79 18.43
CA SER A 266 2.54 11.32 17.52
C SER A 266 2.44 12.01 16.16
N ALA A 267 1.22 12.23 15.66
CA ALA A 267 0.98 12.99 14.43
C ALA A 267 1.49 14.44 14.54
N GLU A 268 1.18 15.14 15.63
CA GLU A 268 1.66 16.51 15.88
C GLU A 268 3.21 16.59 15.92
N ASN A 269 3.84 15.59 16.55
CA ASN A 269 5.31 15.51 16.62
C ASN A 269 5.93 15.23 15.24
N ALA A 270 5.29 14.39 14.42
CA ALA A 270 5.73 14.11 13.06
C ALA A 270 5.67 15.36 12.16
N ALA A 271 4.55 16.11 12.24
CA ALA A 271 4.39 17.37 11.51
C ALA A 271 5.45 18.42 11.91
N THR A 272 5.66 18.60 13.22
CA THR A 272 6.63 19.59 13.74
C THR A 272 8.10 19.20 13.47
N GLY A 273 8.38 17.90 13.34
CA GLY A 273 9.70 17.38 12.97
C GLY A 273 10.11 17.77 11.55
N MET A 274 9.14 17.85 10.63
CA MET A 274 9.36 18.22 9.23
C MET A 274 9.74 19.70 9.07
N ASP A 275 9.14 20.58 9.87
CA ASP A 275 9.43 22.03 9.86
C ASP A 275 10.80 22.38 10.44
N ARG A 276 11.33 21.58 11.37
CA ARG A 276 12.69 21.79 11.91
C ARG A 276 13.80 21.40 10.93
N ALA A 277 13.53 20.51 9.99
CA ALA A 277 14.52 20.11 8.99
C ALA A 277 14.72 21.21 7.92
N THR A 278 13.74 22.09 7.72
CA THR A 278 13.77 23.17 6.73
C THR A 278 14.25 24.51 7.28
N ASP A 279 14.22 24.75 8.59
CA ASP A 279 14.70 26.00 9.22
C ASP A 279 16.15 25.92 9.78
N GLY A 280 16.89 24.86 9.45
CA GLY A 280 18.27 24.62 9.88
C GLY A 280 19.36 25.39 9.11
N SER A 281 19.02 26.49 8.41
CA SER A 281 20.01 27.32 7.72
C SER A 281 19.68 28.79 7.85
N VAL A 282 19.93 29.40 9.02
CA VAL A 282 20.44 30.78 9.16
C VAL A 282 21.00 30.98 10.59
N ALA A 283 22.20 31.58 10.63
CA ALA A 283 22.84 32.29 11.76
C ALA A 283 23.40 31.50 12.96
N GLY A 284 24.64 31.05 12.82
CA GLY A 284 25.58 30.86 13.93
C GLY A 284 26.76 31.83 13.83
N THR A 285 26.53 33.13 14.07
CA THR A 285 27.61 34.12 14.23
C THR A 285 27.88 34.33 15.72
N GLY A 286 29.08 33.99 16.17
CA GLY A 286 29.74 34.64 17.30
C GLY A 286 29.49 34.05 18.68
N ALA A 287 30.32 33.07 19.06
CA ALA A 287 30.70 32.87 20.46
C ALA A 287 32.23 32.77 20.54
N THR A 288 32.79 33.81 21.12
CA THR A 288 34.19 34.06 21.45
C THR A 288 34.84 32.94 22.25
N ALA A 289 36.04 32.56 21.82
CA ALA A 289 36.98 31.71 22.51
C ALA A 289 37.51 32.36 23.80
N ALA A 290 37.56 31.57 24.87
CA ALA A 290 38.42 31.81 26.03
C ALA A 290 38.78 30.47 26.68
N ALA A 291 39.94 29.89 26.30
CA ALA A 291 40.66 28.90 27.09
C ALA A 291 42.16 28.91 26.72
N THR A 292 42.94 29.64 27.53
CA THR A 292 44.08 29.12 28.31
C THR A 292 45.26 28.44 27.60
N THR A 293 46.35 29.21 27.50
CA THR A 293 47.74 28.91 27.92
C THR A 293 48.53 27.75 27.27
N THR A 294 49.52 28.17 26.46
CA THR A 294 50.95 27.79 26.41
C THR A 294 51.42 26.62 27.29
N ASP A 295 52.04 25.57 26.71
CA ASP A 295 53.52 25.37 26.70
C ASP A 295 53.97 24.16 25.84
N ARG A 296 55.22 24.25 25.37
CA ARG A 296 56.03 23.37 24.50
C ARG A 296 56.42 22.06 25.19
N SER A 297 56.62 21.00 24.39
CA SER A 297 57.95 20.38 24.15
C SER A 297 57.87 19.18 23.22
N ALA A 298 58.91 19.04 22.40
CA ALA A 298 59.09 18.07 21.33
C ALA A 298 59.64 16.73 21.83
N ASP A 299 59.39 15.63 21.10
CA ASP A 299 60.44 14.71 20.65
C ASP A 299 59.98 13.85 19.45
N GLY A 300 60.91 13.50 18.56
CA GLY A 300 60.74 12.64 17.38
C GLY A 300 60.49 11.16 17.76
N THR A 301 60.18 10.24 16.85
CA THR A 301 61.07 9.74 15.79
C THR A 301 60.32 8.80 14.82
N ALA A 302 60.59 8.96 13.51
CA ALA A 302 60.60 7.99 12.39
C ALA A 302 59.38 7.10 12.01
N GLY A 303 58.90 7.30 10.76
CA GLY A 303 58.29 6.26 9.90
C GLY A 303 59.35 5.31 9.28
N PRO A 304 59.09 4.54 8.19
CA PRO A 304 58.13 4.72 7.08
C PRO A 304 57.17 3.50 6.89
N ALA A 305 55.96 3.62 6.31
CA ALA A 305 55.52 3.91 4.93
C ALA A 305 55.72 2.77 3.90
N THR A 306 54.60 2.20 3.44
CA THR A 306 54.23 1.80 2.06
C THR A 306 52.92 0.98 2.12
N GLY A 307 51.93 1.11 1.25
CA GLY A 307 51.75 1.95 0.07
C GLY A 307 50.29 1.84 -0.39
N ALA A 308 49.79 2.94 -0.92
CA ALA A 308 48.45 3.16 -1.46
C ALA A 308 48.25 2.53 -2.85
N VAL A 309 47.00 2.27 -3.26
CA VAL A 309 46.52 2.63 -4.61
C VAL A 309 44.99 2.85 -4.67
N THR A 310 44.63 4.10 -4.99
CA THR A 310 43.61 4.59 -5.93
C THR A 310 42.12 4.26 -5.81
N GLU A 311 41.34 5.31 -5.52
CA GLU A 311 40.04 5.61 -6.13
C GLU A 311 40.14 5.81 -7.66
N THR A 312 39.13 5.37 -8.43
CA THR A 312 38.67 5.99 -9.70
C THR A 312 37.27 5.48 -10.11
N GLY A 313 36.33 6.41 -10.38
CA GLY A 313 35.20 6.29 -11.32
C GLY A 313 33.98 5.51 -10.83
N ALA A 314 32.78 6.07 -10.57
CA ALA A 314 31.95 6.93 -11.41
C ALA A 314 31.85 6.45 -12.87
N LEU A 315 30.69 5.86 -13.23
CA LEU A 315 29.91 6.03 -14.47
C LEU A 315 28.95 4.83 -14.67
N GLY A 316 27.65 5.10 -14.59
CA GLY A 316 26.61 4.16 -14.98
C GLY A 316 26.44 4.07 -16.50
N PRO A 317 25.76 3.02 -17.01
CA PRO A 317 25.35 2.97 -18.41
C PRO A 317 24.10 3.83 -18.62
N GLY A 318 24.30 4.98 -19.28
CA GLY A 318 23.22 5.78 -19.85
C GLY A 318 22.64 5.12 -21.10
N PHE A 319 21.32 5.06 -21.16
CA PHE A 319 20.56 4.88 -22.39
C PHE A 319 20.18 6.26 -22.93
N THR A 320 20.80 6.68 -24.03
CA THR A 320 20.34 7.84 -24.81
C THR A 320 19.26 7.41 -25.81
N PRO A 321 18.10 8.08 -25.86
CA PRO A 321 17.13 7.89 -26.93
C PRO A 321 17.60 8.66 -28.17
N LEU A 322 17.82 7.94 -29.28
CA LEU A 322 18.01 8.58 -30.57
C LEU A 322 16.66 8.93 -31.17
N ALA A 323 16.52 10.22 -31.46
CA ALA A 323 15.43 10.85 -32.17
C ALA A 323 15.20 10.22 -33.55
N ALA A 324 13.92 10.03 -33.91
CA ALA A 324 13.48 9.97 -35.28
C ALA A 324 12.18 10.78 -35.41
N LEU A 325 12.37 12.09 -35.53
CA LEU A 325 11.37 13.06 -35.93
C LEU A 325 11.51 13.21 -37.45
N LEU A 326 10.57 12.65 -38.22
CA LEU A 326 10.44 13.01 -39.64
C LEU A 326 8.97 13.15 -40.00
N ALA A 327 8.52 14.40 -39.99
CA ALA A 327 7.31 14.84 -40.63
C ALA A 327 7.60 15.07 -42.13
N VAL A 328 6.78 14.49 -43.02
CA VAL A 328 6.51 15.07 -44.34
C VAL A 328 5.01 14.98 -44.60
N ALA A 329 4.47 16.13 -44.95
CA ALA A 329 3.07 16.42 -45.15
C ALA A 329 2.62 16.26 -46.61
N LEU A 330 1.30 16.18 -46.77
CA LEU A 330 0.48 16.60 -47.91
C LEU A 330 0.51 15.78 -49.21
N GLY A 331 -0.68 15.32 -49.59
CA GLY A 331 -1.00 14.74 -50.89
C GLY A 331 -2.51 14.53 -51.06
N SER A 332 -3.31 15.58 -50.89
CA SER A 332 -4.72 15.61 -51.30
C SER A 332 -4.81 15.73 -52.83
N SER A 333 -5.49 14.80 -53.51
CA SER A 333 -6.41 15.04 -54.65
C SER A 333 -6.85 13.74 -55.34
N GLY A 334 -8.15 13.45 -55.24
CA GLY A 334 -9.05 13.08 -56.35
C GLY A 334 -8.80 11.80 -57.17
N LEU A 335 -9.78 10.89 -57.15
CA LEU A 335 -10.44 10.43 -58.38
C LEU A 335 -11.75 9.69 -58.08
N LEU A 336 -12.85 10.32 -58.50
CA LEU A 336 -14.10 9.66 -58.86
C LEU A 336 -13.86 8.65 -59.99
N ALA A 337 -14.41 7.44 -59.88
CA ALA A 337 -15.01 6.76 -61.02
C ALA A 337 -15.95 5.64 -60.56
N ALA A 338 -17.20 5.75 -61.00
CA ALA A 338 -18.28 4.80 -60.83
C ALA A 338 -18.04 3.45 -61.52
N ARG A 339 -18.74 2.41 -61.07
CA ARG A 339 -19.54 1.57 -61.98
C ARG A 339 -20.56 0.71 -61.24
N LEU A 340 -21.83 0.97 -61.59
CA LEU A 340 -22.93 0.03 -61.51
C LEU A 340 -22.63 -1.25 -62.32
N ARG A 341 -22.88 -2.40 -61.70
CA ARG A 341 -23.69 -3.49 -62.26
C ARG A 341 -24.20 -4.36 -61.14
#